data_AF-A0A9R0IEJ5-F1
#
_entry.id   AF-A0A9R0IEJ5-F1
#
_cell.length_a   1.000
_cell.length_b   1.000
_cell.length_c   1.000
_cell.angle_alpha   90.00
_cell.angle_beta   90.00
_cell.angle_gamma   90.00
#
_symmetry.space_group_name_H-M   'P 1'
#
loop_
_entity.id
_entity.type
_entity.pdbx_description
1 polymer ?
#
loop_
_entity_poly.entity_id
_entity_poly.type
_entity_poly.pdbx_seq_one_letter_code
_entity_poly.pdbx_strand_id
1 'polypeptide(L)'
;MLEDIFDGYPHDKIDAALADTVQQYPLEIKLFKYLMKGMRTDTWKTRYENYEELEQYCYYVAGTGGIMTVPIAGISQEFHQSLALRGRVYLPQDGLREFRLIDK
;
A
#
# COMPACT_ATOMS: atom_id res chain seq x y z
N MET A 1 -2.79 -18.95 2.36
CA MET A 1 -3.69 -18.25 1.42
C MET A 1 -2.99 -17.05 0.80
N LEU A 2 -2.75 -15.94 1.53
CA LEU A 2 -1.99 -14.82 0.95
C LEU A 2 -0.51 -15.18 0.71
N GLU A 3 0.09 -15.92 1.63
CA GLU A 3 1.44 -16.46 1.49
C GLU A 3 1.55 -17.31 0.23
N ASP A 4 0.61 -18.23 0.02
CA ASP A 4 0.55 -19.10 -1.16
C ASP A 4 0.57 -18.28 -2.47
N ILE A 5 -0.18 -17.17 -2.55
CA ILE A 5 -0.18 -16.27 -3.72
C ILE A 5 1.22 -15.67 -3.96
N PHE A 6 1.88 -15.20 -2.89
CA PHE A 6 3.23 -14.66 -2.95
C PHE A 6 4.30 -15.71 -3.26
N ASP A 7 4.03 -16.97 -2.91
CA ASP A 7 4.87 -18.13 -3.23
C ASP A 7 4.55 -18.72 -4.62
N GLY A 8 3.58 -18.16 -5.36
CA GLY A 8 3.23 -18.58 -6.73
C GLY A 8 2.20 -19.72 -6.82
N TYR A 9 1.44 -19.98 -5.76
CA TYR A 9 0.41 -21.02 -5.65
C TYR A 9 -1.01 -20.40 -5.52
N PRO A 10 -1.61 -19.88 -6.61
CA PRO A 10 -2.96 -19.30 -6.57
C PRO A 10 -4.07 -20.35 -6.50
N HIS A 11 -5.17 -20.05 -5.80
CA HIS A 11 -6.31 -20.97 -5.65
C HIS A 11 -7.47 -20.67 -6.62
N ASP A 12 -7.56 -19.43 -7.11
CA ASP A 12 -8.57 -19.00 -8.07
C ASP A 12 -8.04 -17.97 -9.08
N LYS A 13 -8.95 -17.39 -9.89
CA LYS A 13 -8.59 -16.41 -10.93
C LYS A 13 -8.12 -15.07 -10.37
N ILE A 14 -8.64 -14.66 -9.21
CA ILE A 14 -8.26 -13.40 -8.56
C ILE A 14 -6.87 -13.58 -7.95
N ASP A 15 -6.64 -14.70 -7.27
CA ASP A 15 -5.33 -15.09 -6.75
C ASP A 15 -4.29 -15.16 -7.86
N ALA A 16 -4.65 -15.73 -9.02
CA ALA A 16 -3.74 -15.82 -10.17
C ALA A 16 -3.34 -14.44 -10.71
N ALA A 17 -4.28 -13.49 -10.81
CA ALA A 17 -3.99 -12.12 -11.23
C ALA A 17 -3.10 -11.39 -10.23
N LEU A 18 -3.31 -11.62 -8.93
CA LEU A 18 -2.46 -11.06 -7.89
C LEU A 18 -1.06 -11.70 -7.90
N ALA A 19 -0.97 -13.03 -8.05
CA ALA A 19 0.29 -13.78 -8.16
C ALA A 19 1.15 -13.29 -9.33
N ASP A 20 0.53 -13.02 -10.49
CA ASP A 20 1.18 -12.43 -11.65
C ASP A 20 1.72 -11.02 -11.34
N THR A 21 0.90 -10.17 -10.70
CA THR A 21 1.30 -8.81 -10.33
C THR A 21 2.48 -8.80 -9.35
N VAL A 22 2.47 -9.63 -8.30
CA VAL A 22 3.54 -9.68 -7.29
C VAL A 22 4.85 -10.26 -7.82
N GLN A 23 4.80 -11.06 -8.90
CA GLN A 23 6.01 -11.53 -9.59
C GLN A 23 6.63 -10.45 -10.48
N GLN A 24 5.82 -9.57 -11.06
CA GLN A 24 6.27 -8.50 -11.95
C GLN A 24 6.77 -7.26 -11.21
N TYR A 25 6.21 -6.96 -10.03
CA TYR A 25 6.51 -5.74 -9.27
C TYR A 25 7.06 -6.07 -7.86
N PRO A 26 7.97 -5.24 -7.31
CA PRO A 26 8.57 -5.46 -6.00
C PRO A 26 7.60 -5.12 -4.86
N LEU A 27 6.51 -5.87 -4.74
CA LEU A 27 5.46 -5.67 -3.74
C LEU A 27 5.78 -6.44 -2.45
N GLU A 28 5.59 -5.80 -1.29
CA GLU A 28 5.82 -6.42 0.01
C GLU A 28 4.52 -7.01 0.59
N ILE A 29 4.51 -8.32 0.89
CA ILE A 29 3.36 -9.01 1.52
C ILE A 29 2.90 -8.33 2.82
N LYS A 30 3.82 -7.64 3.51
CA LYS A 30 3.54 -6.90 4.74
C LYS A 30 2.49 -5.79 4.53
N LEU A 31 2.50 -5.11 3.38
CA LEU A 31 1.54 -4.05 3.05
C LEU A 31 0.12 -4.61 2.89
N PHE A 32 -0.02 -5.78 2.26
CA PHE A 32 -1.31 -6.48 2.15
C PHE A 32 -1.83 -6.92 3.53
N LYS A 33 -0.95 -7.42 4.41
CA LYS A 33 -1.32 -7.78 5.79
C LYS A 33 -1.80 -6.57 6.59
N TYR A 34 -1.16 -5.42 6.41
CA TYR A 34 -1.60 -4.16 7.01
C TYR A 34 -2.95 -3.69 6.46
N LEU A 35 -3.17 -3.78 5.15
CA LEU A 35 -4.46 -3.49 4.54
C LEU A 35 -5.56 -4.36 5.13
N MET A 36 -5.37 -5.68 5.17
CA MET A 36 -6.33 -6.61 5.77
C MET A 36 -6.58 -6.33 7.26
N LYS A 37 -5.55 -5.88 8.00
CA LYS A 37 -5.70 -5.46 9.39
C LYS A 37 -6.60 -4.23 9.51
N GLY A 38 -6.42 -3.23 8.66
CA GLY A 38 -7.30 -2.05 8.59
C GLY A 38 -8.74 -2.41 8.21
N MET A 39 -8.93 -3.19 7.16
CA MET A 39 -10.27 -3.65 6.75
C MET A 39 -10.96 -4.48 7.83
N ARG A 40 -10.21 -5.25 8.63
CA ARG A 40 -10.76 -5.98 9.77
C ARG A 40 -11.27 -5.02 10.85
N THR A 41 -10.60 -3.89 11.10
CA THR A 41 -11.06 -2.92 12.09
C THR A 41 -12.41 -2.31 11.74
N ASP A 42 -12.74 -2.19 10.45
CA ASP A 42 -14.05 -1.69 9.98
C ASP A 42 -15.23 -2.53 10.46
N THR A 43 -14.99 -3.80 10.80
CA THR A 43 -16.05 -4.72 11.23
C THR A 43 -16.52 -4.48 12.67
N TRP A 44 -15.75 -3.78 13.49
CA TRP A 44 -16.06 -3.61 14.92
C TRP A 44 -15.73 -2.23 15.50
N LYS A 45 -14.86 -1.45 14.88
CA LYS A 45 -14.43 -0.14 15.37
C LYS A 45 -15.12 0.97 14.58
N THR A 46 -15.89 1.79 15.29
CA THR A 46 -16.66 2.90 14.68
C THR A 46 -16.18 4.28 15.12
N ARG A 47 -15.30 4.36 16.12
CA ARG A 47 -14.69 5.60 16.61
C ARG A 47 -13.21 5.38 16.96
N TYR A 48 -12.43 6.44 16.80
CA TYR A 48 -11.01 6.52 17.13
C TYR A 48 -10.83 7.43 18.34
N GLU A 49 -10.00 7.03 19.29
CA GLU A 49 -9.80 7.75 20.56
C GLU A 49 -9.00 9.04 20.37
N ASN A 50 -8.07 9.03 19.42
CA ASN A 50 -7.18 10.15 19.14
C ASN A 50 -6.77 10.18 17.67
N TYR A 51 -6.07 11.26 17.30
CA TYR A 51 -5.62 11.48 15.93
C TYR A 51 -4.61 10.42 15.48
N GLU A 52 -3.72 9.99 16.37
CA GLU A 52 -2.69 8.98 16.08
C GLU A 52 -3.32 7.64 15.68
N GLU A 53 -4.39 7.25 16.37
CA GLU A 53 -5.14 6.03 16.05
C GLU A 53 -5.86 6.15 14.69
N LEU A 54 -6.46 7.32 14.41
CA LEU A 54 -7.07 7.61 13.13
C LEU A 54 -6.02 7.62 11.99
N GLU A 55 -4.86 8.25 12.21
CA GLU A 55 -3.76 8.28 11.24
C GLU A 55 -3.26 6.86 10.96
N GLN A 56 -3.08 6.04 11.99
CA GLN A 56 -2.68 4.64 11.85
C GLN A 56 -3.70 3.82 11.05
N TYR A 57 -4.99 4.04 11.29
CA TYR A 57 -6.06 3.43 10.51
C TYR A 57 -6.00 3.86 9.03
N CYS A 58 -5.91 5.17 8.76
CA CYS A 58 -5.78 5.71 7.41
C CYS A 58 -4.55 5.14 6.69
N TYR A 59 -3.42 4.97 7.40
CA TYR A 59 -2.25 4.29 6.85
C TYR A 59 -2.57 2.86 6.43
N TYR A 60 -3.27 2.08 7.26
CA TYR A 60 -3.62 0.71 6.92
C TYR A 60 -4.57 0.62 5.73
N VAL A 61 -5.67 1.38 5.70
CA VAL A 61 -6.70 1.20 4.66
C VAL A 61 -6.42 1.95 3.35
N ALA A 62 -5.72 3.09 3.41
CA ALA A 62 -5.44 3.90 2.23
C ALA A 62 -3.93 4.03 1.95
N GLY A 63 -3.13 4.18 3.01
CA GLY A 63 -1.68 4.35 2.90
C GLY A 63 -0.99 3.16 2.23
N THR A 64 -1.28 1.95 2.69
CA THR A 64 -0.72 0.72 2.12
C THR A 64 -1.10 0.57 0.64
N GLY A 65 -2.35 0.85 0.27
CA GLY A 65 -2.84 0.82 -1.11
C GLY A 65 -2.06 1.78 -2.02
N GLY A 66 -1.89 3.03 -1.57
CA GLY A 66 -1.08 4.01 -2.30
C GLY A 66 0.35 3.54 -2.53
N ILE A 67 1.02 3.05 -1.48
CA ILE A 67 2.39 2.52 -1.57
C ILE A 67 2.46 1.35 -2.56
N MET A 68 1.52 0.39 -2.50
CA MET A 68 1.50 -0.77 -3.40
C MET A 68 1.29 -0.38 -4.88
N THR A 69 0.61 0.73 -5.16
CA THR A 69 0.36 1.17 -6.55
C THR A 69 1.53 1.90 -7.21
N VAL A 70 2.46 2.46 -6.42
CA VAL A 70 3.60 3.27 -6.92
C VAL A 70 4.48 2.51 -7.92
N PRO A 71 4.99 1.29 -7.62
CA PRO A 71 5.79 0.55 -8.59
C PRO A 71 5.00 0.15 -9.84
N ILE A 72 3.69 -0.10 -9.69
CA ILE A 72 2.79 -0.46 -10.80
C ILE A 72 2.57 0.73 -11.74
N ALA A 73 2.46 1.94 -11.18
CA ALA A 73 2.27 3.18 -11.91
C ALA A 73 3.55 3.70 -12.60
N GLY A 74 4.70 3.03 -12.44
CA GLY A 74 5.98 3.45 -13.02
C GLY A 74 6.55 4.72 -12.39
N ILE A 75 6.15 5.01 -11.14
CA ILE A 75 6.63 6.16 -10.38
C ILE A 75 8.02 5.86 -9.79
N SER A 76 8.85 6.88 -9.60
CA SER A 76 10.26 6.74 -9.15
C SER A 76 10.42 5.91 -7.86
N GLN A 77 11.47 5.09 -7.83
CA GLN A 77 11.77 4.20 -6.71
C GLN A 77 12.15 4.99 -5.45
N GLU A 78 12.77 6.15 -5.62
CA GLU A 78 13.12 7.08 -4.54
C GLU A 78 11.85 7.59 -3.84
N PHE A 79 10.81 7.89 -4.63
CA PHE A 79 9.52 8.28 -4.08
C PHE A 79 8.88 7.13 -3.30
N HIS A 80 8.88 5.93 -3.87
CA HIS A 80 8.37 4.72 -3.22
C HIS A 80 9.00 4.49 -1.82
N GLN A 81 10.33 4.58 -1.73
CA GLN A 81 11.06 4.45 -0.47
C GLN A 81 10.71 5.56 0.52
N SER A 82 10.54 6.80 0.04
CA SER A 82 10.15 7.93 0.89
C SER A 82 8.76 7.72 1.53
N LEU A 83 7.81 7.14 0.79
CA LEU A 83 6.47 6.85 1.27
C LEU A 83 6.47 5.73 2.31
N ALA A 84 7.23 4.66 2.04
CA ALA A 84 7.37 3.52 2.94
C ALA A 84 7.99 3.94 4.28
N LEU A 85 8.99 4.83 4.26
CA LEU A 85 9.64 5.37 5.46
C LEU A 85 8.76 6.34 6.25
N ARG A 86 7.99 7.20 5.55
CA ARG A 86 7.18 8.25 6.19
C ARG A 86 5.81 7.76 6.66
N GLY A 87 5.36 6.59 6.20
CA GLY A 87 4.03 6.05 6.53
C GLY A 87 2.88 6.93 6.03
N ARG A 88 3.14 7.81 5.05
CA ARG A 88 2.16 8.78 4.54
C ARG A 88 2.21 8.80 3.02
N VAL A 89 1.03 8.66 2.39
CA VAL A 89 0.85 8.73 0.92
C VAL A 89 0.64 10.16 0.42
N TYR A 90 0.27 11.08 1.32
CA TYR A 90 0.15 12.48 0.98
C TYR A 90 1.53 13.12 0.85
N LEU A 91 1.92 13.45 -0.39
CA LEU A 91 2.98 14.38 -0.63
C LEU A 91 2.47 15.82 -0.48
N PRO A 92 3.14 16.69 0.30
CA PRO A 92 3.00 18.12 0.08
C PRO A 92 3.47 18.47 -1.34
N GLN A 93 2.93 19.54 -1.91
CA GLN A 93 3.21 20.00 -3.30
C GLN A 93 4.71 20.05 -3.63
N ASP A 94 5.54 20.44 -2.66
CA ASP A 94 6.98 20.53 -2.83
C ASP A 94 7.64 19.15 -3.05
N GLY A 95 7.11 18.11 -2.40
CA GLY A 95 7.57 16.73 -2.60
C GLY A 95 7.14 16.15 -3.95
N LEU A 96 6.00 16.57 -4.51
CA LEU A 96 5.59 16.15 -5.86
C LEU A 96 6.58 16.65 -6.93
N ARG A 97 7.14 17.87 -6.74
CA ARG A 97 8.18 18.42 -7.61
C ARG A 97 9.53 17.74 -7.40
N GLU A 98 9.91 17.48 -6.15
CA GLU A 98 11.16 16.77 -5.81
C GLU A 98 11.26 15.41 -6.53
N PHE A 99 10.15 14.68 -6.61
CA PHE A 99 10.08 13.37 -7.26
C PHE A 99 9.61 13.41 -8.72
N ARG A 100 9.50 14.60 -9.34
CA ARG A 100 9.07 14.81 -10.74
C ARG A 100 7.75 14.16 -11.10
N LEU A 101 6.80 14.14 -10.17
CA LEU A 101 5.49 13.51 -10.36
C LEU A 101 4.46 14.42 -11.05
N ILE A 102 4.76 15.71 -11.17
CA ILE A 102 3.86 16.74 -11.70
C ILE A 102 4.52 17.64 -12.75
N ASP A 103 5.81 17.46 -13.04
CA ASP A 103 6.51 18.22 -14.06
C ASP A 103 6.24 17.57 -15.43
N LYS A 104 5.25 18.10 -16.16
CA LYS A 104 5.03 17.86 -17.60
C LYS A 104 5.74 18.91 -18.43
#